data_AF-A0A928L111-F1
#
_entry.id   AF-A0A928L111-F1
#
_cell.length_a   1.000
_cell.length_b   1.000
_cell.length_c   1.000
_cell.angle_alpha   90.00
_cell.angle_beta   90.00
_cell.angle_gamma   90.00
#
_symmetry.space_group_name_H-M   'P 1'
#
loop_
_entity.id
_entity.type
_entity.pdbx_description
1 polymer ?
#
loop_
_entity_poly.entity_id
_entity_poly.type
_entity_poly.pdbx_seq_one_letter_code
_entity_poly.pdbx_strand_id
1 'polypeptide(L)'
;MKGVTFGDIHTSNFGVYLSSVVIGEAAVKSCCLDIPGASGSIDLTDFFGVVAYENRKLEFEFTFVQRNSALLSAYSDFLNALHGREFSIILDDDPDFHYI
;
A
#
# COMPACT_ATOMS: atom_id res chain seq x y z
N MET A 1 15.89 -13.26 7.10
CA MET A 1 14.43 -13.10 7.11
C MET A 1 14.15 -11.80 6.40
N LYS A 2 13.24 -11.77 5.44
CA LYS A 2 12.92 -10.57 4.66
C LYS A 2 11.89 -9.74 5.41
N GLY A 3 12.09 -8.44 5.44
CA GLY A 3 11.22 -7.48 6.10
C GLY A 3 10.87 -6.30 5.22
N VAL A 4 10.17 -5.38 5.85
CA VAL A 4 9.80 -4.07 5.34
C VAL A 4 10.16 -3.03 6.40
N THR A 5 10.61 -1.88 5.95
CA THR A 5 10.82 -0.69 6.78
C THR A 5 9.69 0.29 6.54
N PHE A 6 9.00 0.68 7.61
CA PHE A 6 7.97 1.71 7.61
C PHE A 6 8.52 2.96 8.31
N GLY A 7 9.02 3.93 7.56
CA GLY A 7 9.74 5.09 8.10
C GLY A 7 11.00 4.66 8.84
N ASP A 8 11.03 4.85 10.16
CA ASP A 8 12.13 4.41 11.03
C ASP A 8 11.89 3.03 11.67
N ILE A 9 10.73 2.42 11.41
CA ILE A 9 10.26 1.20 12.07
C ILE A 9 10.51 0.00 11.16
N HIS A 10 11.42 -0.88 11.56
CA HIS A 10 11.67 -2.13 10.86
C HIS A 10 10.79 -3.27 11.41
N THR A 11 10.14 -4.02 10.51
CA THR A 11 9.27 -5.17 10.83
C THR A 11 9.91 -6.25 11.70
N SER A 12 11.23 -6.47 11.59
CA SER A 12 11.96 -7.41 12.45
C SER A 12 11.88 -7.07 13.95
N ASN A 13 11.66 -5.80 14.31
CA ASN A 13 11.53 -5.37 15.71
C ASN A 13 10.32 -6.01 16.42
N PHE A 14 9.30 -6.41 15.65
CA PHE A 14 8.10 -7.07 16.17
C PHE A 14 8.16 -8.60 16.06
N GLY A 15 9.25 -9.15 15.53
CA GLY A 15 9.36 -10.59 15.28
C GLY A 15 8.39 -11.08 14.20
N VAL A 16 8.07 -10.22 13.22
CA VAL A 16 7.34 -10.59 12.00
C VAL A 16 8.29 -10.60 10.82
N TYR A 17 8.00 -11.47 9.86
CA TYR A 17 8.68 -11.48 8.57
C TYR A 17 7.67 -11.32 7.43
N LEU A 18 8.12 -10.71 6.34
CA LEU A 18 7.34 -10.58 5.12
C LEU A 18 7.25 -11.94 4.43
N SER A 19 6.03 -12.40 4.19
CA SER A 19 5.73 -13.63 3.45
C SER A 19 5.46 -13.36 1.98
N SER A 20 4.71 -12.29 1.67
CA SER A 20 4.39 -11.88 0.31
C SER A 20 4.16 -10.38 0.24
N VAL A 21 4.47 -9.80 -0.92
CA VAL A 21 4.14 -8.42 -1.26
C VAL A 21 3.48 -8.39 -2.63
N VAL A 22 2.36 -7.68 -2.72
CA VAL A 22 1.66 -7.40 -3.98
C VAL A 22 1.64 -5.89 -4.17
N ILE A 23 2.41 -5.44 -5.17
CA ILE A 23 2.41 -4.05 -5.61
C ILE A 23 1.35 -3.94 -6.71
N GLY A 24 0.20 -3.35 -6.38
CA GLY A 24 -0.88 -3.14 -7.35
C GLY A 24 -0.47 -2.14 -8.42
N GLU A 25 -1.05 -2.30 -9.61
CA GLU A 25 -0.93 -1.32 -10.68
C GLU A 25 -1.66 -0.03 -10.29
N ALA A 26 -1.12 1.12 -10.71
CA ALA A 26 -1.80 2.39 -10.53
C ALA A 26 -2.97 2.45 -11.52
N ALA A 27 -4.19 2.56 -11.02
CA ALA A 27 -5.37 2.67 -11.87
C ALA A 27 -5.40 4.04 -12.55
N VAL A 28 -5.83 4.09 -13.82
CA VAL A 28 -6.01 5.36 -14.53
C VAL A 28 -7.18 6.12 -13.91
N LYS A 29 -6.97 7.39 -13.60
CA LYS A 29 -8.02 8.28 -13.10
C LYS A 29 -8.90 8.74 -14.26
N SER A 30 -9.97 7.99 -14.54
CA SER A 30 -10.90 8.29 -15.63
C SER A 30 -11.79 9.50 -15.31
N CYS A 31 -11.92 10.42 -16.25
CA CYS A 31 -12.83 11.57 -16.15
C CYS A 31 -13.90 11.49 -17.24
N CYS A 32 -15.03 10.85 -16.94
CA CYS A 32 -16.19 10.79 -17.82
C CYS A 32 -17.22 11.86 -17.43
N LEU A 33 -17.66 12.67 -18.40
CA LEU A 33 -18.74 13.64 -18.21
C LEU A 33 -20.04 13.13 -18.85
N ASP A 34 -21.07 12.95 -18.04
CA ASP A 34 -22.42 12.65 -18.49
C ASP A 34 -23.25 13.94 -18.62
N ILE A 35 -23.79 14.19 -19.81
CA ILE A 35 -24.62 15.37 -20.09
C ILE A 35 -26.11 14.94 -20.11
N PRO A 36 -26.98 15.52 -19.26
CA PRO A 36 -28.40 15.23 -19.28
C PRO A 36 -29.02 15.52 -20.65
N GLY A 37 -29.61 14.50 -21.28
CA GLY A 37 -30.24 14.60 -22.60
C GLY A 37 -29.31 14.31 -23.79
N ALA A 38 -28.02 14.06 -23.56
CA ALA A 38 -27.11 13.56 -24.58
C ALA A 38 -27.12 12.02 -24.63
N SER A 39 -26.81 11.45 -25.79
CA SER A 39 -26.60 10.01 -25.94
C SER A 39 -25.12 9.70 -25.78
N GLY A 40 -24.74 9.11 -24.65
CA GLY A 40 -23.36 8.72 -24.34
C GLY A 40 -22.62 9.72 -23.44
N SER A 41 -21.46 9.29 -22.95
CA SER A 41 -20.56 10.07 -22.10
C SER A 41 -19.40 10.65 -22.92
N ILE A 42 -18.90 11.81 -22.51
CA ILE A 42 -17.68 12.39 -23.08
C ILE A 42 -16.51 11.97 -22.19
N ASP A 43 -15.53 11.27 -22.77
CA ASP A 43 -14.30 10.91 -22.09
C ASP A 43 -13.29 12.07 -22.16
N LEU A 44 -12.94 12.61 -20.99
CA LEU A 44 -11.98 13.69 -20.82
C LEU A 44 -10.68 13.22 -20.16
N THR A 45 -10.46 11.90 -20.05
CA THR A 45 -9.33 11.31 -19.31
C THR A 45 -7.97 11.79 -19.82
N ASP A 46 -7.82 12.05 -21.13
CA ASP A 46 -6.59 12.60 -21.73
C ASP A 46 -6.76 14.04 -22.26
N PHE A 47 -7.84 14.73 -21.87
CA PHE A 47 -8.16 16.05 -22.43
C PHE A 47 -7.10 17.11 -22.11
N PHE A 48 -6.43 16.98 -20.95
CA PHE A 48 -5.36 17.89 -20.54
C PHE A 48 -3.95 17.43 -20.98
N GLY A 49 -3.85 16.37 -21.80
CA GLY A 49 -2.60 15.85 -22.36
C GLY A 49 -1.71 15.07 -21.39
N VAL A 50 -2.18 14.81 -20.17
CA VAL A 50 -1.53 13.92 -19.20
C VAL A 50 -2.57 13.05 -18.53
N VAL A 51 -2.38 11.74 -18.59
CA VAL A 51 -3.20 10.77 -17.87
C VAL A 51 -2.79 10.77 -16.40
N ALA A 52 -3.72 11.17 -15.53
CA ALA A 52 -3.54 11.06 -14.09
C ALA A 52 -3.82 9.63 -13.62
N TYR A 53 -3.17 9.20 -12.55
CA TYR A 53 -3.36 7.89 -11.93
C TYR A 53 -3.87 8.04 -10.50
N GLU A 54 -4.63 7.06 -10.05
CA GLU A 54 -5.02 6.93 -8.64
C GLU A 54 -3.87 6.37 -7.80
N ASN A 55 -3.99 6.50 -6.47
CA ASN A 55 -3.05 5.90 -5.54
C ASN A 55 -3.07 4.38 -5.70
N ARG A 56 -1.90 3.77 -5.94
CA ARG A 56 -1.79 2.32 -6.04
C ARG A 56 -2.00 1.68 -4.67
N LYS A 57 -2.60 0.49 -4.66
CA LYS A 57 -2.76 -0.31 -3.44
C LYS A 57 -1.56 -1.23 -3.27
N LEU A 58 -0.96 -1.22 -2.08
CA LEU A 58 0.09 -2.16 -1.68
C LEU A 58 -0.50 -3.14 -0.66
N GLU A 59 -0.35 -4.43 -0.91
CA GLU A 59 -0.79 -5.47 0.02
C GLU A 59 0.45 -6.24 0.52
N PHE A 60 0.60 -6.30 1.84
CA PHE A 60 1.70 -6.99 2.50
C PHE A 60 1.15 -8.10 3.37
N GLU A 61 1.66 -9.31 3.18
CA GLU A 61 1.36 -10.44 4.05
C GLU A 61 2.53 -10.69 5.00
N PHE A 62 2.24 -10.66 6.29
CA PHE A 62 3.22 -10.90 7.35
C PHE A 62 2.94 -12.20 8.09
N THR A 63 3.99 -12.84 8.58
CA THR A 63 3.86 -13.99 9.48
C THR A 63 4.61 -13.73 10.78
N PHE A 64 3.93 -13.97 11.90
CA PHE A 64 4.47 -13.82 13.25
C PHE A 64 5.24 -15.06 13.67
N VAL A 65 6.43 -14.87 14.25
CA VAL A 65 7.25 -15.96 14.78
C VAL A 65 6.79 -16.41 16.18
N GLN A 66 6.00 -15.59 16.89
CA GLN A 66 5.62 -15.82 18.29
C GLN A 66 4.56 -16.93 18.46
N ARG A 67 4.59 -17.62 19.61
CA ARG A 67 3.60 -18.65 19.99
C ARG A 67 2.30 -18.01 20.52
N ASN A 68 1.15 -18.66 20.25
CA ASN A 68 -0.23 -18.18 20.42
C ASN A 68 -0.53 -17.19 21.56
N SER A 69 0.00 -17.37 22.77
CA SER A 69 -0.33 -16.50 23.92
C SER A 69 0.21 -15.07 23.80
N ALA A 70 1.32 -14.86 23.09
CA ALA A 70 1.92 -13.54 22.88
C ALA A 70 1.60 -12.94 21.50
N LEU A 71 1.00 -13.72 20.60
CA LEU A 71 0.65 -13.30 19.24
C LEU A 71 -0.33 -12.12 19.28
N LEU A 72 -1.38 -12.20 20.09
CA LEU A 72 -2.41 -11.16 20.12
C LEU A 72 -1.86 -9.81 20.62
N SER A 73 -0.98 -9.82 21.62
CA SER A 73 -0.28 -8.61 22.09
C SER A 73 0.66 -8.06 21.02
N ALA A 74 1.48 -8.91 20.40
CA ALA A 74 2.39 -8.49 19.34
C ALA A 74 1.65 -7.92 18.12
N TYR A 75 0.49 -8.49 17.77
CA TYR A 75 -0.38 -7.96 16.73
C TYR A 75 -0.95 -6.58 17.10
N SER A 76 -1.36 -6.42 18.36
CA SER A 76 -1.91 -5.14 18.85
C SER A 76 -0.84 -4.04 18.85
N ASP A 77 0.39 -4.37 19.26
CA ASP A 77 1.53 -3.45 19.25
C ASP A 77 1.92 -3.07 17.82
N PHE A 78 1.95 -4.05 16.91
CA PHE A 78 2.21 -3.82 15.48
C PHE A 78 1.14 -2.92 14.85
N LEU A 79 -0.14 -3.18 15.14
CA LEU A 79 -1.25 -2.38 14.64
C LEU A 79 -1.20 -0.96 15.22
N ASN A 80 -0.92 -0.79 16.52
CA ASN A 80 -0.77 0.54 17.12
C ASN A 80 0.40 1.35 16.53
N ALA A 81 1.48 0.67 16.13
CA ALA A 81 2.63 1.32 15.52
C ALA A 81 2.33 1.85 14.10
N LEU A 82 1.57 1.09 13.31
CA LEU A 82 1.37 1.38 11.88
C LEU A 82 0.01 2.01 11.54
N HIS A 83 -1.02 1.79 12.35
CA HIS A 83 -2.38 2.18 11.99
C HIS A 83 -2.58 3.70 11.99
N GLY A 84 -3.24 4.20 10.94
CA GLY A 84 -3.68 5.59 10.82
C GLY A 84 -2.57 6.59 10.54
N ARG A 85 -1.38 6.14 10.11
CA ARG A 85 -0.23 6.98 9.78
C ARG A 85 0.26 6.67 8.38
N GLU A 86 0.76 7.71 7.71
CA GLU A 86 1.47 7.56 6.44
C GLU A 86 2.95 7.30 6.73
N PHE A 87 3.54 6.36 6.00
CA PHE A 87 4.94 5.98 6.15
C PHE A 87 5.61 5.90 4.79
N SER A 88 6.89 6.25 4.73
CA SER A 88 7.72 5.80 3.62
C SER A 88 8.01 4.31 3.80
N ILE A 89 7.66 3.51 2.79
CA ILE A 89 7.81 2.07 2.81
C ILE A 89 9.01 1.70 1.95
N ILE A 90 9.96 0.96 2.53
CA ILE A 90 11.14 0.42 1.85
C ILE A 90 11.14 -1.09 2.02
N LEU A 91 11.22 -1.81 0.91
CA LEU A 91 11.31 -3.27 0.89
C LEU A 91 12.76 -3.71 1.02
N ASP A 92 13.05 -4.70 1.86
CA ASP A 92 14.41 -5.26 1.92
C ASP A 92 14.85 -5.89 0.59
N ASP A 93 13.88 -6.38 -0.19
CA ASP A 93 14.10 -6.95 -1.53
C ASP A 93 14.33 -5.88 -2.60
N ASP A 94 13.90 -4.65 -2.36
CA ASP A 94 13.99 -3.55 -3.32
C ASP A 94 14.35 -2.22 -2.62
N PRO A 95 15.59 -2.08 -2.13
CA PRO A 95 15.99 -0.97 -1.27
C PRO A 95 16.07 0.37 -2.00
N ASP A 96 16.14 0.36 -3.33
CA ASP A 96 16.26 1.57 -4.15
C ASP A 96 14.89 2.24 -4.42
N PHE A 97 13.79 1.57 -4.09
CA PHE A 97 12.43 2.07 -4.32
C PHE A 97 11.75 2.46 -3.01
N HIS A 98 11.24 3.69 -3.00
CA HIS A 98 10.48 4.24 -1.89
C HIS A 98 9.00 4.35 -2.29
N TYR A 99 8.13 3.72 -1.51
CA TYR A 99 6.68 3.89 -1.64
C TYR A 99 6.17 4.84 -0.56
N ILE A 100 5.10 5.58 -0.87
CA ILE A 100 4.39 6.51 0.02
C ILE A 100 2.91 6.19 -0.08
#